data_AF-A0A1Z4LJZ4-F1
#
_entry.id   AF-A0A1Z4LJZ4-F1
#
_cell.length_a   1.000
_cell.length_b   1.000
_cell.length_c   1.000
_cell.angle_alpha   90.00
_cell.angle_beta   90.00
_cell.angle_gamma   90.00
#
_symmetry.space_group_name_H-M   'P 1'
#
loop_
_entity.id
_entity.type
_entity.pdbx_description
1 polymer ?
#
loop_
_entity_poly.entity_id
_entity_poly.type
_entity_poly.pdbx_seq_one_letter_code
_entity_poly.pdbx_strand_id
1 'polypeptide(L)'
;MKRFSSLQYYQIDAKKDIIYIYTSNQNVAGLSEIFSEFSFRKGVDVQSQLARSISYSPMLRFVLNDEQKRIFMTERFCFLGSIDDWIEIGEPDILKKLVEKYVKHLEKESFYELH
;
A
#
# COMPACT_ATOMS: atom_id res chain seq x y z
N MET A 1 14.70 -5.78 -12.95
CA MET A 1 13.49 -5.82 -12.09
C MET A 1 12.50 -4.80 -12.63
N LYS A 2 11.24 -5.18 -12.90
CA LYS A 2 10.22 -4.29 -13.50
C LYS A 2 9.42 -3.57 -12.41
N ARG A 3 9.14 -2.28 -12.60
CA ARG A 3 8.34 -1.46 -11.67
C ARG A 3 6.89 -1.40 -12.18
N PHE A 4 5.93 -1.64 -11.29
CA PHE A 4 4.50 -1.68 -11.63
C PHE A 4 3.66 -0.57 -10.97
N SER A 5 4.26 0.22 -10.09
CA SER A 5 3.59 1.37 -9.46
C SER A 5 4.57 2.53 -9.24
N SER A 6 4.04 3.75 -9.26
CA SER A 6 4.75 4.99 -8.96
C SER A 6 4.89 5.28 -7.47
N LEU A 7 4.31 4.44 -6.60
CA LEU A 7 4.44 4.54 -5.15
C LEU A 7 5.89 4.74 -4.71
N GLN A 8 6.10 5.71 -3.82
CA GLN A 8 7.40 6.00 -3.22
C GLN A 8 7.50 5.45 -1.80
N TYR A 9 6.44 5.59 -1.01
CA TYR A 9 6.41 5.17 0.40
C TYR A 9 5.48 3.97 0.56
N TYR A 10 6.07 2.78 0.60
CA TYR A 10 5.32 1.55 0.83
C TYR A 10 6.15 0.57 1.66
N GLN A 11 5.46 -0.33 2.33
CA GLN A 11 6.06 -1.47 3.01
C GLN A 11 5.40 -2.75 2.52
N ILE A 12 6.16 -3.84 2.48
CA ILE A 12 5.66 -5.16 2.13
C ILE A 12 6.00 -6.09 3.27
N ASP A 13 5.01 -6.86 3.70
CA ASP A 13 5.20 -7.88 4.74
C ASP A 13 4.54 -9.19 4.29
N ALA A 14 5.20 -10.30 4.54
CA ALA A 14 4.69 -11.63 4.22
C ALA A 14 4.49 -12.40 5.52
N LYS A 15 3.23 -12.67 5.87
CA LYS A 15 2.85 -13.39 7.09
C LYS A 15 2.03 -14.61 6.72
N LYS A 16 2.57 -15.80 6.99
CA LYS A 16 1.95 -17.08 6.61
C LYS A 16 1.60 -17.07 5.12
N ASP A 17 0.32 -17.17 4.81
CA ASP A 17 -0.25 -17.27 3.47
C ASP A 17 -0.60 -15.92 2.86
N ILE A 18 -0.26 -14.80 3.52
CA ILE A 18 -0.70 -13.48 3.13
C ILE A 18 0.50 -12.56 2.88
N ILE A 19 0.49 -11.89 1.72
CA ILE A 19 1.41 -10.82 1.39
C ILE A 19 0.66 -9.50 1.50
N TYR A 20 1.03 -8.67 2.47
CA TYR A 20 0.46 -7.35 2.71
C TYR A 20 1.27 -6.27 2.01
N ILE A 21 0.57 -5.30 1.43
CA ILE A 21 1.13 -4.04 0.94
C ILE A 21 0.54 -2.91 1.77
N TYR A 22 1.44 -2.20 2.44
CA TYR A 22 1.11 -1.03 3.23
C TYR A 22 1.51 0.24 2.47
N THR A 23 0.65 1.26 2.50
CA THR A 23 0.96 2.60 1.97
C THR A 23 0.96 3.62 3.10
N SER A 24 1.58 4.77 2.86
CA SER A 24 1.57 5.86 3.84
C SER A 24 0.15 6.42 4.02
N ASN A 25 -0.24 6.66 5.27
CA ASN A 25 -1.51 7.32 5.60
C ASN A 25 -1.48 8.83 5.35
N GLN A 26 -0.29 9.40 5.24
CA GLN A 26 -0.06 10.82 5.11
C GLN A 26 0.32 11.19 3.67
N ASN A 27 -0.01 12.41 3.24
CA ASN A 27 0.59 13.02 2.06
C ASN A 27 2.05 13.39 2.37
N VAL A 28 2.97 12.46 2.10
CA VAL A 28 4.39 12.63 2.44
C VAL A 28 5.02 13.81 1.68
N ALA A 29 4.60 14.06 0.43
CA ALA A 29 5.10 15.20 -0.34
C ALA A 29 4.72 16.54 0.32
N GLY A 30 3.45 16.68 0.71
CA GLY A 30 2.98 17.88 1.42
C GLY A 30 3.64 18.05 2.79
N LEU A 31 3.84 16.96 3.55
CA LEU A 31 4.57 17.02 4.82
C LEU A 31 6.03 17.45 4.63
N SER A 32 6.69 16.95 3.58
CA SER A 32 8.07 17.31 3.26
C SER A 32 8.20 18.80 2.94
N GLU A 33 7.25 19.36 2.21
CA GLU A 33 7.21 20.79 1.88
C GLU A 33 7.07 21.65 3.15
N ILE A 34 6.08 21.33 4.00
CA ILE A 34 5.85 22.02 5.27
C ILE A 34 7.10 21.95 6.16
N PHE A 35 7.68 20.76 6.37
CA PHE A 35 8.86 20.62 7.22
C PHE A 35 10.10 21.32 6.66
N SER A 36 10.24 21.40 5.33
CA SER A 36 11.32 22.15 4.70
C SER A 36 11.19 23.64 5.01
N GLU A 37 10.01 24.23 4.88
CA GLU A 37 9.75 25.63 5.25
C GLU A 37 10.08 25.92 6.73
N PHE A 38 9.75 24.99 7.62
CA PHE A 38 10.08 25.10 9.05
C PHE A 38 11.57 24.90 9.34
N SER A 39 12.25 24.02 8.61
CA SER A 39 13.69 23.75 8.75
C SER A 39 14.53 24.99 8.44
N PHE A 40 14.20 25.74 7.38
CA PHE A 40 14.86 27.02 7.06
C PHE A 40 14.77 28.04 8.20
N ARG A 41 13.76 27.94 9.08
CA ARG A 41 13.57 28.85 10.21
C ARG A 41 14.18 28.37 11.53
N LYS A 42 14.45 27.07 11.69
CA LYS A 42 14.83 26.46 12.98
C LYS A 42 15.96 25.41 12.94
N GLY A 43 16.57 25.14 11.79
CA GLY A 43 17.66 24.15 11.67
C GLY A 43 17.23 22.72 12.00
N VAL A 44 16.00 22.36 11.63
CA VAL A 44 15.41 21.04 11.91
C VAL A 44 15.79 20.06 10.82
N ASP A 45 16.18 18.84 11.22
CA ASP A 45 16.36 17.73 10.28
C ASP A 45 15.01 17.21 9.77
N VAL A 46 14.69 17.56 8.52
CA VAL A 46 13.44 17.22 7.84
C VAL A 46 13.25 15.71 7.73
N GLN A 47 14.31 14.95 7.49
CA GLN A 47 14.21 13.50 7.28
C GLN A 47 13.81 12.78 8.57
N SER A 48 14.43 13.15 9.69
CA SER A 48 14.06 12.62 11.00
C SER A 48 12.62 12.96 11.41
N GLN A 49 12.11 14.14 11.04
CA GLN A 49 10.73 14.51 11.32
C GLN A 49 9.73 13.74 10.44
N LEU A 50 10.03 13.59 9.15
CA LEU A 50 9.22 12.76 8.24
C LEU A 50 9.14 11.32 8.74
N ALA A 51 10.28 10.70 9.06
CA ALA A 51 10.33 9.32 9.53
C ALA A 51 9.48 9.08 10.79
N ARG A 52 9.38 10.06 11.69
CA ARG A 52 8.55 9.99 12.91
C ARG A 52 7.07 10.29 12.68
N SER A 53 6.73 10.92 11.56
CA SER A 53 5.38 11.40 11.26
C SER A 53 4.62 10.50 10.28
N ILE A 54 5.32 9.61 9.57
CA ILE A 54 4.71 8.69 8.61
C ILE A 54 4.27 7.42 9.34
N SER A 55 3.02 7.08 9.15
CA SER A 55 2.40 5.82 9.55
C SER A 55 1.90 5.09 8.32
N TYR A 56 1.78 3.77 8.43
CA TYR A 56 1.40 2.91 7.31
C TYR A 56 0.16 2.10 7.66
N SER A 57 -0.75 1.96 6.70
CA SER A 57 -1.92 1.07 6.81
C SER A 57 -1.91 0.06 5.68
N PRO A 58 -2.40 -1.17 5.93
CA PRO A 58 -2.48 -2.17 4.88
C PRO A 58 -3.60 -1.77 3.91
N MET A 59 -3.28 -1.71 2.63
CA MET A 59 -4.24 -1.28 1.60
C MET A 59 -4.63 -2.43 0.69
N LEU A 60 -3.68 -3.29 0.34
CA LEU A 60 -3.86 -4.40 -0.58
C LEU A 60 -3.17 -5.62 0.00
N ARG A 61 -3.76 -6.80 -0.16
CA ARG A 61 -3.13 -8.06 0.20
C ARG A 61 -3.37 -9.13 -0.85
N PHE A 62 -2.44 -10.07 -0.92
CA PHE A 62 -2.57 -11.29 -1.72
C PHE A 62 -2.62 -12.48 -0.77
N VAL A 63 -3.72 -13.21 -0.77
CA VAL A 63 -3.94 -14.39 0.09
C VAL A 63 -3.74 -15.64 -0.74
N LEU A 64 -2.83 -16.52 -0.33
CA LEU A 64 -2.60 -17.80 -0.98
C LEU A 64 -3.85 -18.68 -0.80
N ASN A 65 -4.47 -19.01 -1.91
CA ASN A 65 -5.71 -19.79 -1.97
C ASN A 65 -5.44 -21.27 -2.35
N ASP A 66 -4.41 -21.52 -3.17
CA ASP A 66 -3.95 -22.87 -3.53
C ASP A 66 -2.43 -22.93 -3.42
N GLU A 67 -1.92 -23.64 -2.42
CA GLU A 67 -0.48 -23.78 -2.17
C GLU A 67 0.24 -24.56 -3.27
N GLN A 68 -0.37 -25.62 -3.80
CA GLN A 68 0.24 -26.48 -4.82
C GLN A 68 0.42 -25.74 -6.15
N LYS A 69 -0.61 -24.98 -6.55
CA LYS A 69 -0.59 -24.20 -7.78
C LYS A 69 -0.07 -22.78 -7.60
N ARG A 70 0.17 -22.36 -6.35
CA ARG A 70 0.55 -20.99 -5.97
C ARG A 70 -0.40 -19.94 -6.53
N ILE A 71 -1.69 -20.17 -6.35
CA ILE A 71 -2.75 -19.24 -6.76
C ILE A 71 -3.14 -18.38 -5.58
N PHE A 72 -3.32 -17.08 -5.83
CA PHE A 72 -3.64 -16.10 -4.81
C PHE A 72 -4.97 -15.42 -5.12
N MET A 73 -5.75 -15.10 -4.10
CA MET A 73 -6.82 -14.14 -4.15
C MET A 73 -6.27 -12.74 -3.84
N THR A 74 -6.78 -11.71 -4.51
CA THR A 74 -6.43 -10.32 -4.19
C THR A 74 -7.54 -9.70 -3.38
N GLU A 75 -7.19 -9.02 -2.29
CA GLU A 75 -8.14 -8.26 -1.49
C GLU A 75 -7.66 -6.83 -1.27
N ARG A 76 -8.59 -5.89 -1.25
CA ARG A 76 -8.34 -4.50 -0.86
C ARG A 76 -9.00 -4.16 0.47
N PHE A 77 -8.46 -3.17 1.16
CA PHE A 77 -9.01 -2.68 2.41
C PHE A 77 -10.38 -2.01 2.21
N CYS A 78 -11.30 -2.23 3.16
CA CYS A 78 -12.64 -1.65 3.22
C CYS A 78 -12.67 -0.52 4.25
N PHE A 79 -12.97 0.71 3.81
CA PHE A 79 -13.00 1.90 4.68
C PHE A 79 -14.35 2.14 5.36
N LEU A 80 -15.34 1.27 5.13
CA LEU A 80 -16.74 1.47 5.56
C LEU A 80 -17.05 0.89 6.96
N GLY A 81 -16.05 0.34 7.66
CA GLY A 81 -16.15 0.00 9.09
C GLY A 81 -17.08 -1.15 9.44
N SER A 82 -16.87 -2.34 8.86
CA SER A 82 -17.53 -3.59 9.28
C SER A 82 -16.51 -4.61 9.81
N ILE A 83 -17.00 -5.79 10.23
CA ILE A 83 -16.22 -6.79 11.01
C ILE A 83 -15.04 -7.39 10.20
N ASP A 84 -15.11 -7.39 8.87
CA ASP A 84 -14.03 -7.83 7.98
C ASP A 84 -13.60 -6.70 7.04
N ASP A 85 -12.47 -6.07 7.34
CA ASP A 85 -11.94 -4.89 6.62
C ASP A 85 -11.40 -5.19 5.20
N TRP A 86 -11.77 -6.31 4.57
CA TRP A 86 -11.17 -6.77 3.32
C TRP A 86 -12.21 -7.22 2.30
N ILE A 87 -12.04 -6.76 1.06
CA ILE A 87 -12.92 -7.06 -0.08
C ILE A 87 -12.09 -7.77 -1.14
N GLU A 88 -12.48 -8.98 -1.51
CA GLU A 88 -11.94 -9.69 -2.67
C GLU A 88 -12.19 -8.88 -3.95
N ILE A 89 -11.18 -8.82 -4.82
CA ILE A 89 -11.26 -8.06 -6.07
C ILE A 89 -10.80 -8.90 -7.28
N GLY A 90 -11.74 -9.11 -8.19
CA GLY A 90 -11.57 -9.95 -9.38
C GLY A 90 -11.18 -11.40 -9.07
N GLU A 91 -10.59 -12.08 -10.07
CA GLU A 91 -10.36 -13.53 -10.02
C GLU A 91 -8.99 -13.94 -9.45
N PRO A 92 -8.89 -15.11 -8.81
CA PRO A 92 -7.61 -15.69 -8.41
C PRO A 92 -6.68 -15.95 -9.60
N ASP A 93 -5.39 -15.68 -9.42
CA ASP A 93 -4.37 -16.00 -10.44
C ASP A 93 -2.99 -16.16 -9.78
N ILE A 94 -1.95 -16.36 -10.58
CA ILE A 94 -0.57 -16.32 -10.12
C ILE A 94 -0.20 -14.91 -9.65
N LEU A 95 0.57 -14.82 -8.57
CA LEU A 95 0.94 -13.56 -7.90
C LEU A 95 1.45 -12.49 -8.88
N LYS A 96 2.29 -12.87 -9.85
CA LYS A 96 2.86 -11.93 -10.82
C LYS A 96 1.79 -11.15 -11.57
N LYS A 97 0.77 -11.82 -12.10
CA LYS A 97 -0.29 -11.15 -12.88
C LYS A 97 -1.14 -10.24 -11.99
N LEU A 98 -1.43 -10.68 -10.77
CA LEU A 98 -2.19 -9.89 -9.80
C LEU A 98 -1.43 -8.61 -9.42
N VAL A 99 -0.12 -8.71 -9.18
CA VAL A 99 0.75 -7.54 -8.94
C VAL A 99 0.73 -6.58 -10.13
N GLU A 100 0.90 -7.09 -11.34
CA GLU A 100 0.86 -6.27 -12.57
C GLU A 100 -0.49 -5.57 -12.76
N LYS A 101 -1.58 -6.23 -12.38
CA LYS A 101 -2.95 -5.73 -12.52
C LYS A 101 -3.30 -4.70 -11.45
N TYR A 102 -3.04 -4.98 -10.17
CA TYR A 102 -3.65 -4.24 -9.07
C TYR A 102 -2.74 -3.20 -8.41
N VAL A 103 -1.43 -3.43 -8.31
CA VAL A 103 -0.51 -2.53 -7.58
C VAL A 103 -0.42 -1.13 -8.21
N LYS A 104 -0.71 -1.01 -9.51
CA LYS A 104 -0.75 0.27 -10.23
C LYS A 104 -1.89 1.20 -9.79
N HIS A 105 -2.89 0.68 -9.07
CA HIS A 105 -4.06 1.44 -8.60
C HIS A 105 -3.86 2.04 -7.21
N LEU A 106 -2.90 1.54 -6.42
CA LEU A 106 -2.61 2.08 -5.09
C LEU A 106 -2.33 3.59 -5.13
N GLU A 107 -2.85 4.33 -4.14
CA GLU A 107 -2.83 5.80 -4.05
C GLU A 107 -3.51 6.54 -5.23
N LYS A 108 -4.43 5.87 -5.96
CA LYS A 108 -5.25 6.49 -7.01
C LYS A 108 -6.73 6.25 -6.74
N GLU A 109 -7.57 7.16 -7.23
CA GLU A 109 -9.03 7.04 -7.13
C GLU A 109 -9.57 5.71 -7.68
N SER A 110 -8.99 5.23 -8.78
CA SER A 110 -9.33 3.93 -9.38
C SER A 110 -9.17 2.72 -8.44
N PHE A 111 -8.50 2.88 -7.29
CA PHE A 111 -8.41 1.84 -6.28
C PHE A 111 -9.76 1.54 -5.62
N TYR A 112 -10.56 2.58 -5.37
CA TYR A 112 -11.83 2.45 -4.67
C TYR A 112 -12.94 1.87 -5.55
N GLU A 113 -12.73 1.87 -6.86
CA GLU A 113 -13.61 1.31 -7.89
C GLU A 113 -13.36 -0.18 -8.15
N LEU A 114 -12.37 -0.79 -7.49
CA LEU A 114 -12.09 -2.22 -7.65
C LEU A 114 -13.16 -3.06 -6.94
N HIS A 115 -13.74 -4.02 -7.67
CA HIS A 115 -14.73 -4.98 -7.23
C HIS A 115 -14.42 -6.35 -7.85
#